data_AF-A0A1V5JNW7-F1
#
_entry.id   AF-A0A1V5JNW7-F1
#
_cell.length_a   1.000
_cell.length_b   1.000
_cell.length_c   1.000
_cell.angle_alpha   90.00
_cell.angle_beta   90.00
_cell.angle_gamma   90.00
#
_symmetry.space_group_name_H-M   'P 1'
#
loop_
_entity.id
_entity.type
_entity.pdbx_description
1 polymer ?
#
loop_
_entity_poly.entity_id
_entity_poly.type
_entity_poly.pdbx_seq_one_letter_code
_entity_poly.pdbx_strand_id
1 'polypeptide(L)'
;MTLLAAFLVASVCSAQSLDEIANKYYAANGIEILEKSQTIMMKGIVSQMGMELPITIMVKQPNKVKVIQEFNGMEIITLFDGEKGYMVNPLTGATEPIELPAEQLGSVQEYNVFKDSFMEAYKAGKMELEGEEEVEGKPAYKIAITNESGNTSITYLDKESFLPVKTEQTVSQMGMEMLVEAYVKERKEINGVKFGTRIAQFINGSEMGDITFETIEFDTPIEDSVFQL
;
A
#
# COMPACT_ATOMS: atom_id res chain seq x y z
N MET A 1 49.93 7.40 -18.64
CA MET A 1 48.90 6.55 -18.01
C MET A 1 48.30 7.38 -16.89
N THR A 2 47.28 8.17 -17.21
CA THR A 2 46.77 9.21 -16.31
C THR A 2 45.26 9.26 -16.39
N LEU A 3 44.66 9.17 -15.19
CA LEU A 3 43.30 9.53 -14.80
C LEU A 3 42.14 8.70 -15.38
N LEU A 4 41.73 7.70 -14.60
CA LEU A 4 40.35 7.23 -14.50
C LEU A 4 39.89 7.49 -13.06
N ALA A 5 39.35 8.69 -12.80
CA ALA A 5 38.74 9.06 -11.53
C ALA A 5 37.61 10.06 -11.79
N ALA A 6 36.53 9.58 -12.40
CA ALA A 6 35.33 10.38 -12.65
C ALA A 6 34.10 9.47 -12.74
N PHE A 7 33.73 8.79 -11.64
CA PHE A 7 32.43 8.09 -11.58
C PHE A 7 31.83 7.95 -10.17
N LEU A 8 32.35 8.63 -9.13
CA LEU A 8 31.85 8.50 -7.76
C LEU A 8 30.96 9.66 -7.26
N VAL A 9 30.75 10.72 -8.04
CA VAL A 9 30.08 11.94 -7.56
C VAL A 9 28.56 11.90 -7.73
N ALA A 10 28.05 11.20 -8.75
CA ALA A 10 26.61 11.14 -9.03
C ALA A 10 25.84 10.34 -7.97
N SER A 11 26.38 9.19 -7.55
CA SER A 11 25.74 8.30 -6.57
C SER A 11 25.65 8.91 -5.16
N VAL A 12 26.62 9.75 -4.76
CA VAL A 12 26.59 10.42 -3.45
C VAL A 12 25.51 11.50 -3.40
N CYS A 13 25.24 12.18 -4.52
CA CYS A 13 24.20 13.21 -4.59
C CYS A 13 22.79 12.60 -4.50
N SER A 14 22.54 11.50 -5.21
CA SER A 14 21.24 10.80 -5.17
C SER A 14 20.95 10.13 -3.83
N ALA A 15 21.99 9.65 -3.12
CA ALA A 15 21.82 9.13 -1.77
C ALA A 15 21.42 10.22 -0.77
N GLN A 16 22.07 11.39 -0.84
CA GLN A 16 21.73 12.53 0.03
C GLN A 16 20.31 13.05 -0.20
N SER A 17 19.82 13.03 -1.45
CA SER A 17 18.44 13.43 -1.75
C SER A 17 17.42 12.40 -1.28
N LEU A 18 17.71 11.10 -1.40
CA LEU A 18 16.83 10.04 -0.88
C LEU A 18 16.72 10.07 0.64
N ASP A 19 17.82 10.31 1.36
CA ASP A 19 17.79 10.46 2.83
C ASP A 19 16.89 11.63 3.25
N GLU A 20 16.99 12.77 2.58
CA GLU A 20 16.14 13.93 2.85
C GLU A 20 14.66 13.63 2.56
N ILE A 21 14.38 13.02 1.40
CA ILE A 21 13.03 12.63 1.00
C ILE A 21 12.43 11.64 2.00
N ALA A 22 13.18 10.62 2.41
CA ALA A 22 12.70 9.60 3.35
C ALA A 22 12.40 10.18 4.73
N ASN A 23 13.25 11.08 5.24
CA ASN A 23 13.00 11.75 6.52
C ASN A 23 11.75 12.65 6.45
N LYS A 24 11.56 13.37 5.35
CA LYS A 24 10.37 14.22 5.16
C LYS A 24 9.11 13.39 4.94
N TYR A 25 9.19 12.29 4.19
CA TYR A 25 8.11 11.32 4.04
C TYR A 25 7.68 10.75 5.39
N TYR A 26 8.64 10.30 6.21
CA TYR A 26 8.36 9.74 7.54
C TYR A 26 7.60 10.73 8.43
N ALA A 27 8.08 11.98 8.49
CA ALA A 27 7.42 13.03 9.26
C ALA A 27 6.05 13.44 8.69
N ALA A 28 5.94 13.57 7.36
CA ALA A 28 4.73 14.04 6.70
C ALA A 28 3.56 13.06 6.80
N ASN A 29 3.84 11.76 6.76
CA ASN A 29 2.81 10.71 6.84
C ASN A 29 2.42 10.38 8.28
N GLY A 30 3.19 10.80 9.29
CA GLY A 30 2.91 10.48 10.70
C GLY A 30 3.30 9.06 11.10
N ILE A 31 4.35 8.51 10.49
CA ILE A 31 4.73 7.08 10.64
C ILE A 31 5.06 6.72 12.09
N GLU A 32 5.66 7.63 12.86
CA GLU A 32 5.92 7.42 14.29
C GLU A 32 4.65 7.06 15.08
N ILE A 33 3.50 7.62 14.68
CA ILE A 33 2.21 7.36 15.32
C ILE A 33 1.71 5.97 14.93
N LEU A 34 1.82 5.59 13.66
CA LEU A 34 1.51 4.24 13.19
C LEU A 34 2.35 3.19 13.93
N GLU A 35 3.67 3.41 14.06
CA GLU A 35 4.58 2.49 14.74
C GLU A 35 4.24 2.27 16.23
N LYS A 36 3.62 3.26 16.89
CA LYS A 36 3.18 3.17 18.30
C LYS A 36 1.77 2.59 18.47
N SER A 37 0.95 2.69 17.44
CA SER A 37 -0.43 2.22 17.46
C SER A 37 -0.49 0.69 17.39
N GLN A 38 -1.47 0.08 18.04
CA GLN A 38 -1.59 -1.38 18.16
C GLN A 38 -2.64 -1.97 17.23
N THR A 39 -3.73 -1.24 17.00
CA THR A 39 -4.83 -1.67 16.14
C THR A 39 -5.33 -0.53 15.28
N ILE A 40 -5.76 -0.85 14.06
CA ILE A 40 -6.48 0.07 13.19
C ILE A 40 -7.69 -0.67 12.62
N MET A 41 -8.86 -0.03 12.69
CA MET A 41 -10.08 -0.47 12.02
C MET A 41 -10.47 0.57 10.99
N MET A 42 -10.67 0.13 9.75
CA MET A 42 -11.13 0.97 8.64
C MET A 42 -12.42 0.41 8.09
N LYS A 43 -13.41 1.27 7.86
CA LYS A 43 -14.62 0.92 7.12
C LYS A 43 -14.81 1.86 5.95
N GLY A 44 -15.35 1.33 4.87
CA GLY A 44 -15.53 2.08 3.66
C GLY A 44 -16.30 1.32 2.60
N ILE A 45 -16.19 1.82 1.37
CA ILE A 45 -16.81 1.28 0.18
C ILE A 45 -15.73 1.03 -0.87
N VAL A 46 -15.76 -0.14 -1.50
CA VAL A 46 -15.07 -0.41 -2.76
C VAL A 46 -16.08 -0.24 -3.89
N SER A 47 -15.83 0.73 -4.77
CA SER A 47 -16.56 0.89 -6.03
C SER A 47 -15.83 0.14 -7.12
N GLN A 48 -16.48 -0.85 -7.75
CA GLN A 48 -15.90 -1.61 -8.86
C GLN A 48 -16.98 -2.04 -9.84
N MET A 49 -16.76 -1.84 -11.14
CA MET A 49 -17.71 -2.19 -12.21
C MET A 49 -19.15 -1.65 -11.99
N GLY A 50 -19.27 -0.48 -11.37
CA GLY A 50 -20.57 0.15 -11.05
C GLY A 50 -21.31 -0.46 -9.85
N MET A 51 -20.65 -1.33 -9.07
CA MET A 51 -21.15 -1.84 -7.80
C MET A 51 -20.39 -1.21 -6.64
N GLU A 52 -21.08 -0.97 -5.53
CA GLU A 52 -20.49 -0.51 -4.27
C GLU A 52 -20.54 -1.66 -3.26
N LEU A 53 -19.36 -2.05 -2.76
CA LEU A 53 -19.16 -3.16 -1.84
C LEU A 53 -18.66 -2.61 -0.51
N PRO A 54 -19.40 -2.74 0.60
CA PRO A 54 -18.88 -2.40 1.92
C PRO A 54 -17.61 -3.20 2.21
N ILE A 55 -16.60 -2.53 2.76
CA ILE A 55 -15.34 -3.14 3.18
C ILE A 55 -15.05 -2.77 4.63
N THR A 56 -14.66 -3.76 5.41
CA THR A 56 -14.07 -3.58 6.75
C THR A 56 -12.67 -4.17 6.76
N ILE A 57 -11.69 -3.39 7.18
CA ILE A 57 -10.30 -3.82 7.34
C ILE A 57 -9.94 -3.67 8.81
N MET A 58 -9.40 -4.72 9.38
CA MET A 58 -8.88 -4.74 10.75
C MET A 58 -7.42 -5.14 10.69
N VAL A 59 -6.57 -4.35 11.31
CA VAL A 59 -5.13 -4.58 11.38
C VAL A 59 -4.71 -4.56 12.83
N LYS A 60 -3.88 -5.52 13.24
CA LYS A 60 -3.34 -5.59 14.59
C LYS A 60 -1.85 -5.92 14.53
N GLN A 61 -1.05 -5.17 15.29
CA GLN A 61 0.37 -5.46 15.44
C GLN A 61 0.61 -6.87 16.02
N PRO A 62 1.70 -7.55 15.62
CA PRO A 62 2.71 -7.08 14.68
C PRO A 62 2.34 -7.25 13.20
N ASN A 63 1.43 -8.18 12.87
CA ASN A 63 1.24 -8.59 11.48
C ASN A 63 -0.11 -9.25 11.17
N LYS A 64 -1.16 -9.02 11.98
CA LYS A 64 -2.49 -9.60 11.74
C LYS A 64 -3.34 -8.68 10.88
N VAL A 65 -4.04 -9.24 9.89
CA VAL A 65 -4.91 -8.50 8.98
C VAL A 65 -6.17 -9.30 8.72
N LYS A 66 -7.35 -8.68 8.82
CA LYS A 66 -8.61 -9.25 8.35
C LYS A 66 -9.33 -8.23 7.48
N VAL A 67 -9.71 -8.66 6.29
CA VAL A 67 -10.49 -7.90 5.32
C VAL A 67 -11.81 -8.61 5.13
N ILE A 68 -12.90 -7.88 5.27
CA ILE A 68 -14.27 -8.36 5.04
C ILE A 68 -14.86 -7.47 3.96
N GLN A 69 -15.28 -8.07 2.85
CA GLN A 69 -16.06 -7.41 1.80
C GLN A 69 -17.46 -8.00 1.79
N GLU A 70 -18.47 -7.14 1.73
CA GLU A 70 -19.87 -7.58 1.73
C GLU A 70 -20.48 -7.49 0.33
N PHE A 71 -21.15 -8.56 -0.11
CA PHE A 71 -21.90 -8.60 -1.36
C PHE A 71 -23.23 -9.32 -1.17
N ASN A 72 -24.35 -8.62 -1.39
CA ASN A 72 -25.70 -9.16 -1.24
C ASN A 72 -25.94 -9.87 0.11
N GLY A 73 -25.38 -9.33 1.20
CA GLY A 73 -25.50 -9.89 2.56
C GLY A 73 -24.61 -11.11 2.84
N MET A 74 -23.71 -11.47 1.91
CA MET A 74 -22.66 -12.47 2.14
C MET A 74 -21.32 -11.77 2.39
N GLU A 75 -20.51 -12.34 3.28
CA GLU A 75 -19.16 -11.86 3.56
C GLU A 75 -18.13 -12.67 2.77
N ILE A 76 -17.26 -11.97 2.05
CA ILE A 76 -16.01 -12.49 1.52
C ILE A 76 -14.93 -12.07 2.51
N ILE A 77 -14.27 -13.04 3.12
CA ILE A 77 -13.27 -12.81 4.16
C ILE A 77 -11.91 -13.21 3.63
N THR A 78 -10.94 -12.31 3.73
CA THR A 78 -9.52 -12.62 3.57
C THR A 78 -8.80 -12.28 4.86
N LEU A 79 -8.03 -13.22 5.39
CA LEU A 79 -7.41 -13.14 6.70
C LEU A 79 -5.93 -13.52 6.58
N PHE A 80 -5.08 -12.84 7.34
CA PHE A 80 -3.75 -13.29 7.69
C PHE A 80 -3.60 -13.23 9.22
N ASP A 81 -3.40 -14.39 9.85
CA ASP A 81 -3.39 -14.55 11.31
C ASP A 81 -2.04 -14.24 11.97
N GLY A 82 -1.05 -13.87 11.16
CA GLY A 82 0.33 -13.63 11.54
C GLY A 82 1.30 -14.73 11.08
N GLU A 83 0.78 -15.90 10.70
CA GLU A 83 1.55 -17.03 10.17
C GLU A 83 0.95 -17.56 8.86
N LYS A 84 -0.36 -17.72 8.80
CA LYS A 84 -1.12 -18.29 7.69
C LYS A 84 -2.18 -17.34 7.17
N GLY A 85 -2.45 -17.45 5.87
CA GLY A 85 -3.54 -16.74 5.21
C GLY A 85 -4.73 -17.65 4.96
N TYR A 86 -5.93 -17.09 5.01
CA TYR A 86 -7.17 -17.82 4.74
C TYR A 86 -8.13 -16.97 3.92
N MET A 87 -8.95 -17.62 3.12
CA MET A 87 -10.04 -17.00 2.38
C MET A 87 -11.33 -17.78 2.54
N VAL A 88 -12.45 -17.07 2.73
CA VAL A 88 -13.81 -17.59 2.61
C VAL A 88 -14.49 -16.77 1.53
N ASN A 89 -14.98 -17.43 0.47
CA ASN A 89 -15.65 -16.75 -0.63
C ASN A 89 -16.92 -17.52 -1.05
N PRO A 90 -18.08 -17.20 -0.44
CA PRO A 90 -19.34 -17.87 -0.73
C PRO A 90 -19.78 -17.76 -2.20
N LEU A 91 -19.30 -16.74 -2.93
CA LEU A 91 -19.65 -16.54 -4.35
C LEU A 91 -19.06 -17.63 -5.25
N THR A 92 -18.01 -18.31 -4.80
CA THR A 92 -17.40 -19.45 -5.50
C THR A 92 -18.03 -20.79 -5.09
N GLY A 93 -19.01 -20.78 -4.19
CA GLY A 93 -19.59 -21.97 -3.58
C GLY A 93 -18.78 -22.53 -2.40
N ALA A 94 -17.62 -21.94 -2.09
CA ALA A 94 -16.81 -22.29 -0.93
C ALA A 94 -17.31 -21.54 0.31
N THR A 95 -17.94 -22.27 1.24
CA THR A 95 -18.37 -21.73 2.54
C THR A 95 -17.38 -22.02 3.67
N GLU A 96 -16.42 -22.92 3.44
CA GLU A 96 -15.36 -23.26 4.38
C GLU A 96 -14.09 -22.44 4.09
N PRO A 97 -13.28 -22.11 5.11
CA PRO A 97 -11.99 -21.47 4.93
C PRO A 97 -11.03 -22.29 4.06
N ILE A 98 -10.38 -21.62 3.11
CA ILE A 98 -9.31 -22.18 2.29
C ILE A 98 -8.01 -21.48 2.68
N GLU A 99 -6.96 -22.25 3.01
CA GLU A 99 -5.62 -21.70 3.29
C GLU A 99 -5.01 -21.13 2.00
N LEU A 100 -4.52 -19.90 2.07
CA LEU A 100 -3.86 -19.22 0.97
C LEU A 100 -2.42 -19.72 0.82
N PRO A 101 -1.97 -20.03 -0.40
CA PRO A 101 -0.58 -20.39 -0.63
C PRO A 101 0.33 -19.16 -0.42
N ALA A 102 1.61 -19.41 -0.14
CA ALA A 102 2.57 -18.38 0.26
C ALA A 102 2.66 -17.21 -0.72
N GLU A 103 2.59 -17.50 -2.02
CA GLU A 103 2.65 -16.50 -3.08
C GLU A 103 1.44 -15.55 -3.12
N GLN A 104 0.32 -15.91 -2.47
CA GLN A 104 -0.88 -15.07 -2.41
C GLN A 104 -0.96 -14.24 -1.12
N LEU A 105 -0.12 -14.54 -0.11
CA LEU A 105 -0.14 -13.84 1.18
C LEU A 105 0.17 -12.34 1.05
N GLY A 106 0.98 -11.95 0.06
CA GLY A 106 1.31 -10.54 -0.17
C GLY A 106 0.07 -9.65 -0.30
N SER A 107 -0.92 -10.11 -1.05
CA SER A 107 -2.17 -9.36 -1.31
C SER A 107 -3.00 -9.03 -0.06
N VAL A 108 -2.95 -9.89 0.97
CA VAL A 108 -3.62 -9.61 2.25
C VAL A 108 -2.71 -8.81 3.18
N GLN A 109 -1.40 -9.10 3.17
CA GLN A 109 -0.42 -8.41 3.99
C GLN A 109 -0.24 -6.94 3.59
N GLU A 110 -0.49 -6.58 2.34
CA GLU A 110 -0.45 -5.19 1.84
C GLU A 110 -1.44 -4.26 2.57
N TYR A 111 -2.50 -4.79 3.17
CA TYR A 111 -3.41 -4.01 4.01
C TYR A 111 -2.85 -3.72 5.42
N ASN A 112 -1.70 -4.28 5.79
CA ASN A 112 -1.05 -3.99 7.06
C ASN A 112 -0.41 -2.59 7.04
N VAL A 113 -1.19 -1.59 7.39
CA VAL A 113 -0.77 -0.18 7.46
C VAL A 113 0.33 0.11 8.50
N PHE A 114 0.66 -0.83 9.40
CA PHE A 114 1.81 -0.67 10.30
C PHE A 114 3.14 -0.97 9.61
N LYS A 115 3.12 -1.63 8.45
CA LYS A 115 4.29 -1.86 7.61
C LYS A 115 4.30 -0.85 6.46
N ASP A 116 5.10 0.18 6.64
CA ASP A 116 5.28 1.19 5.61
C ASP A 116 6.32 0.72 4.58
N SER A 117 5.84 0.32 3.41
CA SER A 117 6.67 -0.27 2.33
C SER A 117 7.73 0.68 1.81
N PHE A 118 7.48 1.99 1.83
CA PHE A 118 8.44 3.01 1.43
C PHE A 118 9.62 3.05 2.41
N MET A 119 9.33 3.11 3.72
CA MET A 119 10.37 3.13 4.75
C MET A 119 11.11 1.80 4.88
N GLU A 120 10.43 0.67 4.68
CA GLU A 120 11.08 -0.66 4.63
C GLU A 120 12.06 -0.74 3.46
N ALA A 121 11.63 -0.31 2.26
CA ALA A 121 12.50 -0.27 1.08
C ALA A 121 13.69 0.68 1.26
N TYR A 122 13.48 1.85 1.88
CA TYR A 122 14.54 2.81 2.18
C TYR A 122 15.59 2.18 3.10
N LYS A 123 15.16 1.58 4.22
CA LYS A 123 16.04 0.89 5.17
C LYS A 123 16.80 -0.27 4.53
N ALA A 124 16.20 -0.94 3.55
CA ALA A 124 16.81 -2.05 2.82
C ALA A 124 17.73 -1.60 1.65
N GLY A 125 17.82 -0.31 1.35
CA GLY A 125 18.59 0.20 0.20
C GLY A 125 18.00 -0.24 -1.14
N LYS A 126 16.66 -0.35 -1.21
CA LYS A 126 15.90 -0.87 -2.35
C LYS A 126 15.17 0.21 -3.12
N MET A 127 15.69 1.43 -3.09
CA MET A 127 15.06 2.60 -3.69
C MET A 127 16.03 3.33 -4.62
N GLU A 128 15.48 3.85 -5.72
CA GLU A 128 16.19 4.68 -6.67
C GLU A 128 15.36 5.92 -6.99
N LEU A 129 15.94 7.11 -6.83
CA LEU A 129 15.32 8.36 -7.28
C LEU A 129 15.57 8.52 -8.78
N GLU A 130 14.55 8.25 -9.59
CA GLU A 130 14.63 8.32 -11.05
C GLU A 130 14.49 9.76 -11.58
N GLY A 131 14.04 10.69 -10.73
CA GLY A 131 13.95 12.10 -11.05
C GLY A 131 12.63 12.69 -10.57
N GLU A 132 12.05 13.56 -11.40
CA GLU A 132 10.83 14.28 -11.10
C GLU A 132 9.88 14.22 -12.30
N GLU A 133 8.58 14.10 -12.03
CA GLU A 133 7.53 14.02 -13.03
C GLU A 133 6.29 14.73 -12.50
N GLU A 134 5.50 15.34 -13.38
CA GLU A 134 4.23 15.95 -12.96
C GLU A 134 3.14 14.88 -12.84
N VAL A 135 2.46 14.84 -11.69
CA VAL A 135 1.27 14.03 -11.46
C VAL A 135 0.09 14.98 -11.27
N GLU A 136 -0.90 14.90 -12.16
CA GLU A 136 -2.09 15.77 -12.14
C GLU A 136 -1.75 17.28 -12.08
N GLY A 137 -0.68 17.68 -12.79
CA GLY A 137 -0.22 19.07 -12.86
C GLY A 137 0.56 19.57 -11.64
N LYS A 138 0.97 18.67 -10.74
CA LYS A 138 1.83 18.97 -9.59
C LYS A 138 3.16 18.24 -9.70
N PRO A 139 4.29 18.89 -9.38
CA PRO A 139 5.59 18.24 -9.44
C PRO A 139 5.73 17.19 -8.34
N ALA A 140 6.16 15.98 -8.71
CA ALA A 140 6.37 14.86 -7.83
C ALA A 140 7.76 14.23 -8.03
N TYR A 141 8.35 13.71 -6.95
CA TYR A 141 9.51 12.82 -7.04
C TYR A 141 9.08 11.47 -7.60
N LYS A 142 9.80 10.95 -8.59
CA LYS A 142 9.61 9.61 -9.15
C LYS A 142 10.62 8.66 -8.54
N ILE A 143 10.14 7.67 -7.80
CA ILE A 143 10.99 6.80 -6.99
C ILE A 143 10.67 5.35 -7.32
N ALA A 144 11.65 4.63 -7.85
CA ALA A 144 11.56 3.18 -8.04
C ALA A 144 11.83 2.46 -6.72
N ILE A 145 11.00 1.46 -6.44
CA ILE A 145 11.06 0.61 -5.25
C ILE A 145 11.09 -0.85 -5.69
N THR A 146 12.15 -1.57 -5.36
CA THR A 146 12.29 -3.00 -5.73
C THR A 146 12.10 -3.89 -4.51
N ASN A 147 11.06 -4.73 -4.51
CA ASN A 147 10.82 -5.65 -3.40
C ASN A 147 11.84 -6.81 -3.36
N GLU A 148 11.77 -7.66 -2.34
CA GLU A 148 12.70 -8.79 -2.18
C GLU A 148 12.65 -9.79 -3.33
N SER A 149 11.48 -9.94 -3.96
CA SER A 149 11.25 -10.79 -5.13
C SER A 149 11.82 -10.21 -6.44
N GLY A 150 12.36 -8.99 -6.40
CA GLY A 150 12.92 -8.30 -7.56
C GLY A 150 11.89 -7.57 -8.42
N ASN A 151 10.62 -7.49 -8.00
CA ASN A 151 9.62 -6.71 -8.70
C ASN A 151 9.78 -5.23 -8.34
N THR A 152 9.76 -4.37 -9.36
CA THR A 152 9.87 -2.92 -9.18
C THR A 152 8.51 -2.26 -9.35
N SER A 153 8.14 -1.43 -8.40
CA SER A 153 7.04 -0.46 -8.51
C SER A 153 7.60 0.96 -8.48
N ILE A 154 6.84 1.91 -9.02
CA ILE A 154 7.18 3.33 -8.95
C ILE A 154 6.22 4.01 -7.99
N THR A 155 6.75 4.76 -7.03
CA THR A 155 6.00 5.65 -6.15
C THR A 155 6.29 7.10 -6.50
N TYR A 156 5.23 7.89 -6.61
CA TYR A 156 5.31 9.32 -6.86
C TYR A 156 4.97 10.08 -5.58
N LEU A 157 5.90 10.89 -5.08
CA LEU A 157 5.68 11.75 -3.91
C LEU A 157 5.52 13.20 -4.33
N ASP A 158 4.44 13.85 -3.92
CA ASP A 158 4.29 15.29 -4.12
C ASP A 158 5.45 16.06 -3.46
N LYS A 159 6.12 16.95 -4.20
CA LYS A 159 7.36 17.60 -3.72
C LYS A 159 7.15 18.59 -2.59
N GLU A 160 5.94 19.10 -2.41
CA GLU A 160 5.64 20.07 -1.36
C GLU A 160 5.30 19.35 -0.05
N SER A 161 4.43 18.36 -0.13
CA SER A 161 3.88 17.65 1.03
C SER A 161 4.63 16.37 1.41
N PHE A 162 5.44 15.80 0.50
CA PHE A 162 6.11 14.50 0.64
C PHE A 162 5.15 13.32 0.82
N LEU A 163 3.89 13.49 0.42
CA LEU A 163 2.86 12.44 0.48
C LEU A 163 2.76 11.68 -0.85
N PRO A 164 2.55 10.35 -0.82
CA PRO A 164 2.44 9.53 -2.02
C PRO A 164 1.14 9.82 -2.78
N VAL A 165 1.23 10.36 -3.99
CA VAL A 165 0.09 10.78 -4.83
C VAL A 165 -0.30 9.75 -5.89
N LYS A 166 0.67 8.99 -6.39
CA LYS A 166 0.49 7.95 -7.39
C LYS A 166 1.44 6.79 -7.11
N THR A 167 1.00 5.58 -7.37
CA THR A 167 1.88 4.42 -7.54
C THR A 167 1.59 3.76 -8.87
N GLU A 168 2.59 3.14 -9.50
CA GLU A 168 2.39 2.29 -10.67
C GLU A 168 3.28 1.05 -10.63
N GLN A 169 2.79 -0.04 -11.21
CA GLN A 169 3.55 -1.27 -11.39
C GLN A 169 3.05 -2.03 -12.62
N THR A 170 3.96 -2.68 -13.31
CA THR A 170 3.60 -3.63 -14.37
C THR A 170 3.44 -5.01 -13.75
N VAL A 171 2.26 -5.59 -13.86
CA VAL A 171 1.96 -6.95 -13.39
C VAL A 171 1.74 -7.88 -14.58
N SER A 172 2.22 -9.12 -14.49
CA SER A 172 1.92 -10.15 -15.47
C SER A 172 0.80 -11.05 -14.95
N GLN A 173 -0.32 -11.09 -15.67
CA GLN A 173 -1.44 -11.98 -15.36
C GLN A 173 -1.81 -12.79 -16.60
N MET A 174 -1.83 -14.11 -16.48
CA MET A 174 -2.12 -15.04 -17.59
C MET A 174 -1.24 -14.80 -18.85
N GLY A 175 0.01 -14.34 -18.66
CA GLY A 175 0.93 -14.03 -19.76
C GLY A 175 0.70 -12.68 -20.43
N MET A 176 -0.23 -11.86 -19.94
CA MET A 176 -0.44 -10.48 -20.38
C MET A 176 0.14 -9.51 -19.34
N GLU A 177 0.93 -8.55 -19.81
CA GLU A 177 1.39 -7.44 -18.99
C GLU A 177 0.30 -6.37 -18.88
N MET A 178 0.08 -5.87 -17.66
CA MET A 178 -0.86 -4.81 -17.36
C MET A 178 -0.17 -3.75 -16.52
N LEU A 179 -0.30 -2.49 -16.91
CA LEU A 179 0.06 -1.37 -16.07
C LEU A 179 -1.06 -1.13 -15.07
N VAL A 180 -0.76 -1.31 -13.78
CA VAL A 180 -1.67 -0.99 -12.68
C VAL A 180 -1.22 0.31 -12.07
N GLU A 181 -2.12 1.27 -11.96
CA GLU A 181 -1.86 2.55 -11.30
C GLU A 181 -2.86 2.75 -10.16
N ALA A 182 -2.41 3.39 -9.09
CA ALA A 182 -3.29 3.86 -8.02
C ALA A 182 -3.03 5.35 -7.76
N TYR A 183 -4.09 6.12 -7.58
CA TYR A 183 -4.04 7.55 -7.32
C TYR A 183 -4.73 7.88 -6.01
N VAL A 184 -4.03 8.57 -5.10
CA VAL A 184 -4.62 9.06 -3.86
C VAL A 184 -5.38 10.35 -4.14
N LYS A 185 -6.71 10.23 -4.29
CA LYS A 185 -7.61 11.33 -4.67
C LYS A 185 -8.02 12.21 -3.49
N GLU A 186 -8.19 11.61 -2.32
CA GLU A 186 -8.56 12.33 -1.10
C GLU A 186 -7.70 11.89 0.07
N ARG A 187 -7.44 12.84 0.99
CA ARG A 187 -6.73 12.57 2.23
C ARG A 187 -7.42 13.21 3.41
N LYS A 188 -7.28 12.59 4.58
CA LYS A 188 -7.66 13.16 5.88
C LYS A 188 -6.54 12.94 6.88
N GLU A 189 -6.38 13.90 7.77
CA GLU A 189 -5.52 13.73 8.94
C GLU A 189 -6.33 13.12 10.08
N ILE A 190 -5.85 12.00 10.62
CA ILE A 190 -6.51 11.24 11.68
C ILE A 190 -5.44 10.90 12.70
N ASN A 191 -5.59 11.42 13.92
CA ASN A 191 -4.60 11.28 14.99
C ASN A 191 -3.17 11.67 14.56
N GLY A 192 -3.01 12.69 13.69
CA GLY A 192 -1.70 13.14 13.20
C GLY A 192 -1.11 12.31 12.06
N VAL A 193 -1.81 11.28 11.59
CA VAL A 193 -1.45 10.47 10.42
C VAL A 193 -2.26 10.93 9.21
N LYS A 194 -1.62 11.14 8.06
CA LYS A 194 -2.29 11.60 6.82
C LYS A 194 -2.69 10.41 5.95
N PHE A 195 -3.91 9.92 6.11
CA PHE A 195 -4.42 8.79 5.34
C PHE A 195 -4.98 9.20 3.99
N GLY A 196 -4.69 8.41 2.96
CA GLY A 196 -5.47 8.37 1.73
C GLY A 196 -6.86 7.79 2.00
N THR A 197 -7.89 8.61 1.95
CA THR A 197 -9.28 8.18 2.20
C THR A 197 -10.04 7.88 0.94
N ARG A 198 -9.52 8.24 -0.23
CA ARG A 198 -10.04 7.79 -1.52
C ARG A 198 -8.89 7.45 -2.46
N ILE A 199 -8.85 6.22 -2.94
CA ILE A 199 -7.79 5.71 -3.80
C ILE A 199 -8.43 5.13 -5.06
N ALA A 200 -8.21 5.78 -6.20
CA ALA A 200 -8.71 5.33 -7.50
C ALA A 200 -7.68 4.41 -8.18
N GLN A 201 -8.14 3.32 -8.78
CA GLN A 201 -7.32 2.32 -9.44
C GLN A 201 -7.55 2.33 -10.94
N PHE A 202 -6.47 2.19 -11.71
CA PHE A 202 -6.49 2.15 -13.16
C PHE A 202 -5.73 0.92 -13.66
N ILE A 203 -6.23 0.31 -14.73
CA ILE A 203 -5.53 -0.74 -15.47
C ILE A 203 -5.41 -0.28 -16.92
N ASN A 204 -4.17 -0.21 -17.42
CA ASN A 204 -3.86 0.27 -18.77
C ASN A 204 -4.56 1.60 -19.10
N GLY A 205 -4.55 2.53 -18.14
CA GLY A 205 -5.19 3.86 -18.24
C GLY A 205 -6.73 3.87 -18.12
N SER A 206 -7.38 2.72 -17.97
CA SER A 206 -8.83 2.64 -17.75
C SER A 206 -9.13 2.58 -16.26
N GLU A 207 -10.03 3.45 -15.78
CA GLU A 207 -10.46 3.44 -14.38
C GLU A 207 -11.23 2.15 -14.08
N MET A 208 -10.76 1.40 -13.09
CA MET A 208 -11.37 0.14 -12.66
C MET A 208 -12.33 0.33 -11.48
N GLY A 209 -12.12 1.39 -10.71
CA GLY A 209 -12.86 1.64 -9.48
C GLY A 209 -12.05 2.45 -8.46
N ASP A 210 -12.63 2.65 -7.29
CA ASP A 210 -11.96 3.28 -6.16
C ASP A 210 -12.31 2.61 -4.83
N ILE A 211 -11.43 2.75 -3.85
CA ILE A 211 -11.74 2.47 -2.45
C ILE A 211 -11.85 3.79 -1.71
N THR A 212 -12.95 3.97 -0.99
CA THR A 212 -13.22 5.13 -0.15
C THR A 212 -13.39 4.70 1.30
N PHE A 213 -12.54 5.23 2.20
CA PHE A 213 -12.62 5.01 3.64
C PHE A 213 -13.47 6.08 4.32
N GLU A 214 -14.54 5.65 4.98
CA GLU A 214 -15.47 6.50 5.70
C GLU A 214 -15.06 6.70 7.15
N THR A 215 -14.56 5.62 7.78
CA THR A 215 -14.09 5.62 9.16
C THR A 215 -12.73 4.97 9.26
N ILE A 216 -11.86 5.55 10.08
CA ILE A 216 -10.54 5.02 10.43
C ILE A 216 -10.38 5.26 11.92
N GLU A 217 -10.28 4.19 12.69
CA GLU A 217 -10.18 4.20 14.14
C GLU A 217 -8.88 3.55 14.57
N PHE A 218 -8.19 4.22 15.49
CA PHE A 218 -6.92 3.79 16.06
C PHE A 218 -7.12 3.25 17.46
N ASP A 219 -6.35 2.22 17.81
CA ASP A 219 -6.27 1.66 19.15
C ASP A 219 -7.63 1.22 19.73
N THR A 220 -8.63 0.99 18.87
CA THR A 220 -9.86 0.29 19.22
C THR A 220 -9.49 -1.15 19.60
N PRO A 221 -9.87 -1.67 20.78
CA PRO A 221 -9.52 -3.03 21.17
C PRO A 221 -10.03 -4.08 20.16
N ILE A 222 -9.12 -4.93 19.69
CA ILE A 222 -9.44 -6.07 18.81
C ILE A 222 -8.84 -7.34 19.43
N GLU A 223 -9.72 -8.28 19.79
CA GLU A 223 -9.34 -9.58 20.33
C GLU A 223 -8.64 -10.44 19.26
N ASP A 224 -7.70 -11.29 19.68
CA ASP A 224 -6.97 -12.15 18.75
C ASP A 224 -7.87 -13.14 18.01
N SER A 225 -8.99 -13.54 18.61
CA SER A 225 -9.99 -14.42 18.01
C SER A 225 -10.67 -13.82 16.78
N VAL A 226 -10.61 -12.50 16.59
CA VAL A 226 -11.12 -11.85 15.36
C VAL A 226 -10.33 -12.31 14.14
N PHE A 227 -9.05 -12.63 14.32
CA PHE A 227 -8.12 -13.05 13.28
C PHE A 227 -8.03 -14.57 13.15
N GLN A 228 -9.15 -15.24 13.36
CA GLN A 228 -9.32 -16.68 13.21
C GLN A 228 -10.60 -16.95 12.40
N LEU A 229 -10.67 -18.12 11.76
CA LEU A 229 -11.83 -18.62 11.02
C LEU A 229 -12.21 -20.02 11.50
#